data_AF-A0A1M7T6B8-F1
#
_entry.id   AF-A0A1M7T6B8-F1
#
_cell.length_a   1.000
_cell.length_b   1.000
_cell.length_c   1.000
_cell.angle_alpha   90.00
_cell.angle_beta   90.00
_cell.angle_gamma   90.00
#
_symmetry.space_group_name_H-M   'P 1'
#
loop_
_entity.id
_entity.type
_entity.pdbx_description
1 polymer ?
#
loop_
_entity_poly.entity_id
_entity_poly.type
_entity_poly.pdbx_seq_one_letter_code
_entity_poly.pdbx_strand_id
1 'polypeptide(L)'
;MYKKILLILGLSCLMFLTACSNTPNNLTSLPYSPETVTNIERARTFASEGRYELAKEHYLLALSANRNPDLNDLLAEELHSVDLMIKTMR
;
A
#
# COMPACT_ATOMS: atom_id res chain seq x y z
N MET A 1 13.59 -47.09 4.42
CA MET A 1 13.73 -46.06 3.36
C MET A 1 12.61 -45.00 3.36
N TYR A 2 11.72 -44.94 4.36
CA TYR A 2 10.59 -43.99 4.39
C TYR A 2 10.90 -42.64 5.08
N LYS A 3 11.96 -42.59 5.91
CA LYS A 3 12.33 -41.40 6.68
C LYS A 3 12.88 -40.25 5.82
N LYS A 4 13.46 -40.56 4.65
CA LYS A 4 13.95 -39.57 3.67
C LYS A 4 12.81 -39.01 2.80
N ILE A 5 11.76 -39.80 2.56
CA ILE A 5 10.60 -39.40 1.74
C ILE A 5 9.72 -38.41 2.51
N LEU A 6 9.60 -38.56 3.84
CA LEU A 6 8.85 -37.64 4.70
C LEU A 6 9.45 -36.22 4.74
N LEU A 7 10.77 -36.09 4.56
CA LEU A 7 11.49 -34.82 4.61
C LEU A 7 11.34 -34.00 3.31
N ILE A 8 11.11 -34.67 2.18
CA ILE A 8 10.90 -34.02 0.87
C ILE A 8 9.48 -33.46 0.77
N LEU A 9 8.49 -34.10 1.41
CA LEU A 9 7.10 -33.64 1.40
C LEU A 9 6.85 -32.41 2.28
N GLY A 10 7.72 -32.13 3.26
CA GLY A 10 7.62 -30.95 4.13
C GLY A 10 8.17 -29.67 3.51
N LEU A 11 9.08 -29.78 2.53
CA LEU A 11 9.78 -28.64 1.94
C LEU A 11 9.02 -28.01 0.74
N SER A 12 8.06 -28.73 0.16
CA SER A 12 7.27 -28.25 -0.99
C SER A 12 6.05 -27.38 -0.61
N CYS A 13 5.71 -27.28 0.68
CA CYS A 13 4.54 -26.52 1.13
C CYS A 13 4.79 -25.00 1.28
N LEU A 14 6.05 -24.55 1.21
CA LEU A 14 6.43 -23.14 1.42
C LEU A 14 6.40 -22.27 0.14
N MET A 15 6.01 -22.82 -1.02
CA MET A 15 6.03 -22.08 -2.30
C MET A 15 4.71 -21.40 -2.68
N PHE A 16 3.68 -21.39 -1.82
CA PHE A 16 2.34 -20.89 -2.17
C PHE A 16 1.86 -19.65 -1.41
N LEU A 17 2.67 -19.04 -0.54
CA LEU A 17 2.43 -17.70 -0.03
C LEU A 17 3.70 -16.90 -0.38
N THR A 18 3.72 -15.89 -1.23
CA THR A 18 2.77 -14.78 -1.30
C THR A 18 3.13 -14.02 -2.59
N ALA A 19 2.46 -14.31 -3.70
CA ALA A 19 2.43 -13.41 -4.84
C ALA A 19 1.21 -12.50 -4.67
N CYS A 20 1.26 -11.60 -3.68
CA CYS A 20 0.40 -10.42 -3.71
C CYS A 20 0.91 -9.58 -4.88
N SER A 21 0.22 -9.69 -6.01
CA SER A 21 0.39 -8.81 -7.14
C SER A 21 0.07 -7.38 -6.69
N ASN A 22 1.10 -6.67 -6.24
CA ASN A 22 1.11 -5.22 -6.24
C ASN A 22 1.00 -4.81 -7.71
N THR A 23 -0.22 -4.74 -8.23
CA THR A 23 -0.50 -4.05 -9.48
C THR A 23 -0.20 -2.59 -9.16
N PRO A 24 0.88 -1.99 -9.70
CA PRO A 24 1.09 -0.57 -9.51
C PRO A 24 -0.04 0.11 -10.28
N ASN A 25 -0.96 0.72 -9.55
CA ASN A 25 -1.99 1.59 -10.10
C ASN A 25 -1.21 2.64 -10.91
N ASN A 26 -1.19 2.50 -12.23
CA ASN A 26 -0.33 3.28 -13.09
C ASN A 26 -0.95 4.68 -13.22
N LEU A 27 -0.70 5.52 -12.21
CA LEU A 27 -1.15 6.90 -12.10
C LEU A 27 -0.56 7.79 -13.22
N THR A 28 0.36 7.26 -14.03
CA THR A 28 1.07 7.95 -15.10
C THR A 28 0.19 8.34 -16.29
N SER A 29 -1.02 7.82 -16.43
CA SER A 29 -1.88 8.12 -17.61
C SER A 29 -2.91 9.24 -17.38
N LEU A 30 -2.92 9.86 -16.21
CA LEU A 30 -3.90 10.86 -15.82
C LEU A 30 -3.21 12.21 -15.62
N PRO A 31 -3.91 13.35 -15.78
CA PRO A 31 -3.34 14.69 -15.64
C PRO A 31 -3.12 15.02 -14.15
N TYR A 32 -2.25 14.25 -13.50
CA TYR A 32 -1.90 14.41 -12.10
C TYR A 32 -0.63 15.24 -11.98
N SER A 33 -0.58 16.09 -10.96
CA SER A 33 0.67 16.79 -10.64
C SER A 33 1.71 15.75 -10.16
N PRO A 34 2.97 15.84 -10.61
CA PRO A 34 4.02 14.92 -10.18
C PRO A 34 4.16 14.83 -8.65
N GLU A 35 3.90 15.94 -7.97
CA GLU A 35 3.91 16.04 -6.51
C GLU A 35 2.80 15.21 -5.88
N THR A 36 1.59 15.20 -6.46
CA THR A 36 0.48 14.38 -5.97
C THR A 36 0.82 12.91 -6.08
N VAL A 37 1.32 12.46 -7.24
CA VAL A 37 1.69 11.07 -7.47
C VAL A 37 2.80 10.63 -6.50
N THR A 38 3.86 11.43 -6.39
CA THR A 38 4.97 11.15 -5.47
C THR A 38 4.50 11.02 -4.02
N ASN A 39 3.59 11.89 -3.58
CA ASN A 39 3.06 11.84 -2.22
C ASN A 39 2.14 10.63 -2.00
N ILE A 40 1.33 10.24 -2.98
CA ILE A 40 0.52 9.00 -2.90
C ILE A 40 1.43 7.78 -2.77
N GLU A 41 2.48 7.69 -3.58
CA GLU A 41 3.43 6.57 -3.55
C GLU A 41 4.10 6.46 -2.17
N ARG A 42 4.62 7.58 -1.64
CA ARG A 42 5.22 7.62 -0.30
C ARG A 42 4.22 7.24 0.79
N ALA A 43 2.99 7.75 0.70
CA ALA A 43 1.94 7.43 1.67
C ALA A 43 1.67 5.91 1.70
N ARG A 44 1.55 5.28 0.54
CA ARG A 44 1.36 3.82 0.40
C ARG A 44 2.56 3.03 0.91
N THR A 45 3.78 3.48 0.61
CA THR A 45 5.00 2.86 1.16
C THR A 45 4.99 2.92 2.68
N PHE A 46 4.76 4.09 3.28
CA PHE A 46 4.73 4.20 4.75
C PHE A 46 3.59 3.40 5.39
N ALA A 47 2.41 3.34 4.75
CA ALA A 47 1.32 2.50 5.22
C ALA A 47 1.72 1.02 5.20
N SER A 48 2.39 0.56 4.15
CA SER A 48 2.88 -0.83 4.04
C SER A 48 3.98 -1.17 5.07
N GLU A 49 4.74 -0.16 5.51
CA GLU A 49 5.74 -0.28 6.58
C GLU A 49 5.12 -0.19 7.99
N GLY A 50 3.80 0.01 8.11
CA GLY A 50 3.11 0.23 9.40
C GLY A 50 3.35 1.61 10.02
N ARG A 51 3.93 2.55 9.25
CA ARG A 51 4.23 3.93 9.68
C ARG A 51 3.07 4.86 9.36
N TYR A 52 1.92 4.59 9.96
CA TYR A 52 0.64 5.20 9.58
C TYR A 52 0.57 6.72 9.79
N GLU A 53 1.25 7.28 10.79
CA GLU A 53 1.29 8.74 11.00
C GLU A 53 2.00 9.46 9.82
N LEU A 54 3.06 8.86 9.26
CA LEU A 54 3.74 9.39 8.07
C LEU A 54 2.93 9.14 6.80
N ALA A 55 2.24 8.00 6.71
CA ALA A 55 1.31 7.76 5.61
C ALA A 55 0.22 8.84 5.55
N LYS A 56 -0.35 9.19 6.71
CA LYS A 56 -1.34 10.26 6.86
C LYS A 56 -0.79 11.61 6.40
N GLU A 57 0.41 11.98 6.84
CA GLU A 57 1.07 13.22 6.40
C GLU A 57 1.16 13.29 4.87
N HIS A 58 1.65 12.24 4.23
CA HIS A 58 1.81 12.22 2.78
C HIS A 58 0.48 12.19 2.02
N TYR A 59 -0.57 11.55 2.54
CA TYR A 59 -1.90 11.67 1.96
C TYR A 59 -2.48 13.09 2.05
N LEU A 60 -2.22 13.81 3.15
CA LEU A 60 -2.59 15.22 3.28
C LEU A 60 -1.81 16.11 2.31
N LEU A 61 -0.51 15.85 2.12
CA LEU A 61 0.29 16.54 1.12
C LEU A 61 -0.22 16.26 -0.30
N ALA A 62 -0.59 15.01 -0.61
CA ALA A 62 -1.20 14.66 -1.88
C ALA A 62 -2.51 15.42 -2.11
N LEU A 63 -3.40 15.47 -1.11
CA LEU A 63 -4.64 16.27 -1.17
C LEU A 63 -4.37 17.75 -1.43
N SER A 64 -3.33 18.32 -0.81
CA SER A 64 -2.97 19.74 -1.00
C SER A 64 -2.39 20.05 -2.40
N ALA A 65 -1.68 19.09 -2.99
CA ALA A 65 -1.07 19.22 -4.31
C ALA A 65 -2.02 18.81 -5.46
N ASN A 66 -3.12 18.13 -5.12
CA ASN A 66 -4.07 17.59 -6.07
C ASN A 66 -4.86 18.71 -6.76
N ARG A 67 -4.91 18.65 -8.09
CA ARG A 67 -5.71 19.57 -8.92
C ARG A 67 -6.85 18.86 -9.64
N ASN A 68 -6.94 17.52 -9.51
CA ASN A 68 -7.97 16.73 -10.15
C ASN A 68 -9.04 16.33 -9.12
N PRO A 69 -10.28 16.82 -9.23
CA PRO A 69 -11.34 16.48 -8.29
C PRO A 69 -11.64 14.97 -8.24
N ASP A 70 -11.42 14.23 -9.32
CA ASP A 70 -11.66 12.78 -9.39
C ASP A 70 -10.77 11.98 -8.42
N LEU A 71 -9.63 12.56 -8.00
CA LEU A 71 -8.73 11.96 -7.02
C LEU A 71 -9.12 12.23 -5.57
N ASN A 72 -10.01 13.19 -5.31
CA ASN A 72 -10.34 13.59 -3.94
C ASN A 72 -11.01 12.46 -3.17
N ASP A 73 -11.96 11.77 -3.80
CA ASP A 73 -12.68 10.67 -3.16
C ASP A 73 -11.72 9.50 -2.84
N LEU A 74 -10.84 9.16 -3.78
CA LEU A 74 -9.82 8.13 -3.58
C LEU A 74 -8.85 8.51 -2.45
N LEU A 75 -8.34 9.75 -2.45
CA LEU A 75 -7.44 10.22 -1.40
C LEU A 75 -8.13 10.30 -0.03
N ALA A 76 -9.42 10.66 0.01
CA ALA A 76 -10.19 10.70 1.23
C ALA A 76 -10.43 9.29 1.79
N GLU A 77 -10.74 8.31 0.95
CA GLU A 77 -10.91 6.91 1.35
C GLU A 77 -9.61 6.29 1.88
N GLU A 78 -8.50 6.53 1.19
CA GLU A 78 -7.17 6.06 1.60
C GLU A 78 -6.73 6.69 2.93
N LEU A 79 -6.93 8.01 3.07
CA LEU A 79 -6.65 8.73 4.31
C LEU A 79 -7.53 8.23 5.46
N HIS A 80 -8.81 7.97 5.20
CA HIS A 80 -9.73 7.42 6.19
C HIS A 80 -9.26 6.05 6.68
N SER A 81 -8.83 5.18 5.76
CA SER A 81 -8.29 3.86 6.07
C SER A 81 -7.05 3.96 6.98
N VAL A 82 -6.14 4.88 6.69
CA VAL A 82 -4.97 5.15 7.55
C VAL A 82 -5.38 5.68 8.92
N ASP A 83 -6.36 6.58 8.99
CA ASP A 83 -6.88 7.10 10.27
C ASP A 83 -7.49 6.00 11.14
N LEU A 84 -8.18 5.03 10.55
CA LEU A 84 -8.66 3.86 11.27
C LEU A 84 -7.50 3.03 11.82
N MET A 85 -6.44 2.81 11.04
CA MET A 85 -5.25 2.11 11.52
C MET A 85 -4.56 2.83 12.66
N ILE A 86 -4.45 4.16 12.62
CA ILE A 86 -3.89 4.94 13.73
C ILE A 86 -4.75 4.77 14.98
N LYS A 87 -6.08 4.81 14.84
CA LYS A 87 -7.00 4.65 15.98
C LYS A 87 -6.94 3.26 16.60
N THR A 88 -6.76 2.19 15.81
CA THR A 88 -6.71 0.82 16.35
C THR A 88 -5.42 0.51 17.10
N MET A 89 -4.34 1.23 16.83
CA MET A 89 -3.06 1.07 17.52
C MET A 89 -2.92 1.91 18.80
N ARG A 90 -3.84 2.86 19.04
CA ARG A 90 -3.86 3.71 20.25
C ARG A 90 -4.67 3.06 21.36
#